data_AF-A0A9R0X162-F1
#
_entry.id   AF-A0A9R0X162-F1
#
_cell.length_a   1.000
_cell.length_b   1.000
_cell.length_c   1.000
_cell.angle_alpha   90.00
_cell.angle_beta   90.00
_cell.angle_gamma   90.00
#
_symmetry.space_group_name_H-M   'P 1'
#
loop_
_entity.id
_entity.type
_entity.pdbx_description
1 polymer ?
#
loop_
_entity_poly.entity_id
_entity_poly.type
_entity_poly.pdbx_seq_one_letter_code
_entity_poly.pdbx_strand_id
1 'polypeptide(L)'
;MAEEPSAKRHHAETSDKRNNLVDINVPGEKREYTTTLKGVELHSNETLEIICTSVPEKADEVISRLWMKLGGRFRRIVGVGVHYTNEDEPPQMAVVLQLCVDELCLVYHIAAATKWPKRLTEMLHHEKLFTFAGFSIESNKEKLKLSGMEINPNKFIDIQRKWRVPYTRKEYDSLTDVATSVIHPFYKGMKNNINTQEDYKLWGTNELPDNLIEYAGVDVYAAYKSWFMIDYITDGWEYAKEREAENFYDRPYCPFTG
;
A
#
# COMPACT_ATOMS: atom_id res chain seq x y z
N MET A 1 24.09 -63.47 -12.33
CA MET A 1 23.24 -62.86 -11.28
C MET A 1 24.13 -62.65 -10.07
N ALA A 2 24.45 -61.46 -9.57
CA ALA A 2 24.08 -60.09 -9.91
C ALA A 2 25.33 -59.22 -9.68
N GLU A 3 25.65 -58.32 -10.61
CA GLU A 3 26.65 -57.27 -10.39
C GLU A 3 25.93 -56.02 -9.88
N GLU A 4 26.27 -55.58 -8.67
CA GLU A 4 25.91 -54.26 -8.14
C GLU A 4 26.77 -53.19 -8.82
N PRO A 5 26.18 -52.11 -9.38
CA PRO A 5 26.96 -50.95 -9.77
C PRO A 5 27.02 -49.95 -8.60
N SER A 6 28.26 -49.67 -8.19
CA SER A 6 28.67 -48.59 -7.31
C SER A 6 28.02 -47.25 -7.71
N ALA A 7 27.22 -46.70 -6.79
CA ALA A 7 26.57 -45.41 -6.94
C ALA A 7 27.64 -44.28 -6.91
N LYS A 8 27.90 -43.69 -8.07
CA LYS A 8 28.62 -42.42 -8.19
C LYS A 8 27.90 -41.36 -7.36
N ARG A 9 28.58 -40.82 -6.35
CA ARG A 9 28.16 -39.62 -5.64
C ARG A 9 28.11 -38.48 -6.65
N HIS A 10 26.91 -38.08 -7.03
CA HIS A 10 26.68 -36.78 -7.64
C HIS A 10 27.03 -35.74 -6.59
N HIS A 11 28.18 -35.09 -6.78
CA HIS A 11 28.41 -33.78 -6.19
C HIS A 11 27.28 -32.89 -6.71
N ALA A 12 26.30 -32.64 -5.86
CA ALA A 12 25.38 -31.54 -6.04
C ALA A 12 26.24 -30.27 -6.02
N GLU A 13 26.46 -29.69 -7.19
CA GLU A 13 26.79 -28.28 -7.30
C GLU A 13 25.71 -27.56 -6.51
N THR A 14 26.09 -27.05 -5.34
CA THR A 14 25.33 -26.05 -4.62
C THR A 14 25.15 -24.90 -5.59
N SER A 15 23.97 -24.81 -6.21
CA SER A 15 23.60 -23.62 -6.94
C SER A 15 23.59 -22.51 -5.90
N ASP A 16 24.65 -21.70 -5.93
CA ASP A 16 24.70 -20.41 -5.28
C ASP A 16 23.51 -19.62 -5.83
N LYS A 17 22.39 -19.69 -5.11
CA LYS A 17 21.28 -18.73 -5.20
C LYS A 17 21.86 -17.39 -4.77
N ARG A 18 22.62 -16.77 -5.67
CA ARG A 18 22.97 -15.37 -5.60
C ARG A 18 21.64 -14.63 -5.49
N ASN A 19 21.42 -13.94 -4.38
CA ASN A 19 20.20 -13.19 -4.11
C ASN A 19 19.88 -12.29 -5.31
N ASN A 20 18.88 -12.66 -6.11
CA ASN A 20 18.36 -11.86 -7.22
C ASN A 20 17.57 -10.67 -6.67
N LEU A 21 18.24 -9.76 -5.97
CA LEU A 21 17.69 -8.46 -5.65
C LEU A 21 17.75 -7.60 -6.92
N VAL A 22 16.63 -6.95 -7.24
CA VAL A 22 16.52 -6.08 -8.42
C VAL A 22 17.06 -4.71 -8.03
N ASP A 23 18.05 -4.22 -8.77
CA ASP A 23 18.63 -2.89 -8.55
C ASP A 23 17.63 -1.78 -8.93
N ILE A 24 17.67 -0.67 -8.20
CA ILE A 24 16.83 0.51 -8.47
C ILE A 24 17.59 1.50 -9.35
N ASN A 25 17.01 1.82 -10.52
CA ASN A 25 17.58 2.75 -11.49
C ASN A 25 16.95 4.16 -11.45
N VAL A 26 16.31 4.53 -10.34
CA VAL A 26 15.73 5.86 -10.14
C VAL A 26 16.83 6.87 -9.76
N PRO A 27 16.91 8.06 -10.39
CA PRO A 27 17.83 9.12 -10.02
C PRO A 27 17.65 9.58 -8.56
N GLY A 28 18.75 9.93 -7.91
CA GLY A 28 18.79 10.35 -6.50
C GLY A 28 20.12 9.96 -5.85
N GLU A 29 20.52 10.70 -4.80
CA GLU A 29 21.69 10.30 -4.01
C GLU A 29 21.35 9.03 -3.23
N LYS A 30 22.06 7.93 -3.53
CA LYS A 30 21.84 6.66 -2.86
C LYS A 30 22.38 6.73 -1.44
N ARG A 31 21.50 6.56 -0.46
CA ARG A 31 21.84 6.61 0.96
C ARG A 31 20.89 5.73 1.75
N GLU A 32 21.47 4.83 2.53
CA GLU A 32 20.73 4.00 3.47
C GLU A 32 20.36 4.80 4.71
N TYR A 33 19.07 4.86 5.03
CA TYR A 33 18.58 5.44 6.27
C TYR A 33 17.23 4.82 6.66
N THR A 34 16.85 5.02 7.92
CA THR A 34 15.53 4.68 8.43
C THR A 34 15.10 5.72 9.45
N THR A 35 13.93 6.30 9.24
CA THR A 35 13.26 7.21 10.17
C THR A 35 11.94 6.57 10.60
N THR A 36 11.64 6.62 11.90
CA THR A 36 10.38 6.09 12.43
C THR A 36 9.64 7.21 13.15
N LEU A 37 8.45 7.53 12.67
CA LEU A 37 7.52 8.43 13.35
C LEU A 37 6.48 7.58 14.08
N LYS A 38 6.38 7.75 15.40
CA LYS A 38 5.39 7.08 16.24
C LYS A 38 4.48 8.13 16.85
N GLY A 39 3.21 7.79 17.02
CA GLY A 39 2.29 8.71 17.68
C GLY A 39 1.79 9.82 16.76
N VAL A 40 1.91 9.67 15.43
CA VAL A 40 1.35 10.65 14.48
C VAL A 40 -0.16 10.68 14.68
N GLU A 41 -0.68 11.83 15.05
CA GLU A 41 -2.08 11.96 15.45
C GLU A 41 -3.03 11.76 14.25
N LEU A 42 -4.03 10.91 14.47
CA LEU A 42 -5.20 10.77 13.61
C LEU A 42 -6.42 11.31 14.35
N HIS A 43 -7.61 11.19 13.73
CA HIS A 43 -8.86 11.43 14.44
C HIS A 43 -9.04 10.51 15.67
N SER A 44 -9.84 10.95 16.65
CA SER A 44 -10.30 10.12 17.78
C SER A 44 -9.21 9.55 18.69
N ASN A 45 -8.08 10.24 18.86
CA ASN A 45 -6.91 9.79 19.62
C ASN A 45 -6.27 8.49 19.09
N GLU A 46 -6.59 8.08 17.86
CA GLU A 46 -5.82 7.05 17.17
C GLU A 46 -4.46 7.63 16.74
N THR A 47 -3.44 6.78 16.68
CA THR A 47 -2.10 7.21 16.27
C THR A 47 -1.53 6.28 15.21
N LEU A 48 -0.79 6.85 14.26
CA LEU A 48 -0.14 6.14 13.18
C LEU A 48 1.35 5.88 13.50
N GLU A 49 1.83 4.68 13.18
CA GLU A 49 3.25 4.34 13.10
C GLU A 49 3.69 4.36 11.64
N ILE A 50 4.67 5.20 11.32
CA ILE A 50 5.22 5.35 9.97
C ILE A 50 6.70 5.00 10.01
N ILE A 51 7.11 4.04 9.18
CA ILE A 51 8.52 3.72 8.98
C ILE A 51 8.91 4.18 7.59
N CYS A 52 9.73 5.23 7.52
CA CYS A 52 10.40 5.63 6.29
C CYS A 52 11.76 4.95 6.19
N THR A 53 12.07 4.32 5.07
CA THR A 53 13.36 3.64 4.89
C THR A 53 13.74 3.54 3.42
N SER A 54 15.04 3.63 3.14
CA SER A 54 15.68 3.23 1.89
C SER A 54 16.41 1.88 1.99
N VAL A 55 16.45 1.30 3.21
CA VAL A 55 17.11 0.02 3.51
C VAL A 55 16.16 -1.14 3.17
N PRO A 56 16.50 -2.03 2.22
CA PRO A 56 15.64 -3.14 1.78
C PRO A 56 15.27 -4.11 2.90
N GLU A 57 16.22 -4.48 3.76
CA GLU A 57 16.01 -5.43 4.85
C GLU A 57 15.03 -4.87 5.89
N LYS A 58 15.11 -3.55 6.15
CA LYS A 58 14.18 -2.88 7.05
C LYS A 58 12.78 -2.80 6.44
N ALA A 59 12.67 -2.52 5.14
CA ALA A 59 11.39 -2.56 4.46
C ALA A 59 10.77 -3.97 4.52
N ASP A 60 11.55 -5.03 4.32
CA ASP A 60 11.11 -6.42 4.44
C ASP A 60 10.59 -6.77 5.86
N GLU A 61 11.23 -6.23 6.91
CA GLU A 61 10.74 -6.34 8.28
C GLU A 61 9.34 -5.70 8.44
N VAL A 62 9.17 -4.47 7.94
CA VAL A 62 7.88 -3.75 8.02
C VAL A 62 6.81 -4.48 7.21
N ILE A 63 7.13 -4.97 6.01
CA ILE A 63 6.21 -5.74 5.16
C ILE A 63 5.77 -7.02 5.86
N SER A 64 6.67 -7.68 6.60
CA SER A 64 6.31 -8.84 7.41
C SER A 64 5.28 -8.49 8.49
N ARG A 65 5.42 -7.30 9.13
CA ARG A 65 4.44 -6.79 10.10
C ARG A 65 3.10 -6.46 9.44
N LEU A 66 3.09 -5.85 8.26
CA LEU A 66 1.88 -5.62 7.48
C LEU A 66 1.17 -6.95 7.16
N TRP A 67 1.93 -7.96 6.73
CA TRP A 67 1.38 -9.27 6.41
C TRP A 67 0.74 -9.96 7.64
N MET A 68 1.38 -9.86 8.81
CA MET A 68 0.79 -10.36 10.06
C MET A 68 -0.54 -9.69 10.38
N LYS A 69 -0.66 -8.37 10.19
CA LYS A 69 -1.93 -7.65 10.40
C LYS A 69 -3.04 -8.15 9.48
N LEU A 70 -2.71 -8.57 8.25
CA LEU A 70 -3.65 -9.11 7.28
C LEU A 70 -4.06 -10.58 7.56
N GLY A 71 -3.38 -11.26 8.48
CA GLY A 71 -3.67 -12.65 8.85
C GLY A 71 -5.09 -12.83 9.37
N GLY A 72 -5.76 -13.91 8.95
CA GLY A 72 -7.12 -14.25 9.40
C GLY A 72 -8.24 -13.38 8.84
N ARG A 73 -7.93 -12.32 8.07
CA ARG A 73 -8.95 -11.46 7.46
C ARG A 73 -9.55 -12.09 6.21
N PHE A 74 -10.87 -11.94 6.06
CA PHE A 74 -11.59 -12.33 4.85
C PHE A 74 -11.10 -11.52 3.64
N ARG A 75 -10.98 -10.19 3.80
CA ARG A 75 -10.40 -9.27 2.80
C ARG A 75 -9.07 -8.74 3.30
N ARG A 76 -8.03 -8.84 2.47
CA ARG A 76 -6.66 -8.39 2.79
C ARG A 76 -6.33 -7.17 1.95
N ILE A 77 -6.89 -6.05 2.38
CA ILE A 77 -6.71 -4.74 1.74
C ILE A 77 -5.39 -4.14 2.22
N VAL A 78 -4.63 -3.58 1.28
CA VAL A 78 -3.41 -2.79 1.55
C VAL A 78 -3.60 -1.43 0.89
N GLY A 79 -3.48 -0.35 1.66
CA GLY A 79 -3.39 0.99 1.08
C GLY A 79 -2.10 1.14 0.32
N VAL A 80 -2.14 1.75 -0.87
CA VAL A 80 -0.96 2.00 -1.69
C VAL A 80 -0.99 3.42 -2.23
N GLY A 81 0.16 4.08 -2.19
CA GLY A 81 0.38 5.41 -2.73
C GLY A 81 1.77 5.54 -3.34
N VAL A 82 1.92 6.49 -4.25
CA VAL A 82 3.19 6.74 -4.93
C VAL A 82 3.39 8.26 -5.04
N HIS A 83 4.61 8.72 -4.74
CA HIS A 83 5.06 10.06 -5.13
C HIS A 83 6.14 9.97 -6.20
N TYR A 84 6.20 10.99 -7.05
CA TYR A 84 6.99 11.00 -8.27
C TYR A 84 7.90 12.23 -8.32
N THR A 85 8.89 12.20 -9.22
CA THR A 85 9.69 13.37 -9.59
C THR A 85 8.81 14.50 -10.17
N ASN A 86 9.33 15.73 -10.20
CA ASN A 86 8.63 16.88 -10.74
C ASN A 86 8.22 16.71 -12.21
N GLU A 87 7.11 17.34 -12.61
CA GLU A 87 6.60 17.31 -13.99
C GLU A 87 7.58 17.95 -14.99
N ASP A 88 8.40 18.88 -14.52
CA ASP A 88 9.40 19.59 -15.33
C ASP A 88 10.58 18.69 -15.75
N GLU A 89 10.72 17.49 -15.18
CA GLU A 89 11.79 16.54 -15.45
C GLU A 89 11.25 15.18 -15.96
N PRO A 90 10.82 15.11 -17.24
CA PRO A 90 10.35 13.86 -17.82
C PRO A 90 11.52 12.89 -18.11
N PRO A 91 11.31 11.56 -18.01
CA PRO A 91 10.08 10.90 -17.58
C PRO A 91 9.88 10.97 -16.07
N GLN A 92 8.64 11.17 -15.61
CA GLN A 92 8.34 11.11 -14.18
C GLN A 92 8.49 9.68 -13.65
N MET A 93 9.35 9.51 -12.65
CA MET A 93 9.60 8.22 -12.00
C MET A 93 9.06 8.22 -10.57
N ALA A 94 8.66 7.06 -10.08
CA ALA A 94 8.29 6.87 -8.68
C ALA A 94 9.53 7.01 -7.79
N VAL A 95 9.49 7.97 -6.87
CA VAL A 95 10.57 8.24 -5.90
C VAL A 95 10.22 7.76 -4.51
N VAL A 96 8.94 7.63 -4.19
CA VAL A 96 8.45 7.05 -2.93
C VAL A 96 7.30 6.10 -3.23
N LEU A 97 7.33 4.92 -2.60
CA LEU A 97 6.20 4.00 -2.55
C LEU A 97 5.71 3.91 -1.10
N GLN A 98 4.42 4.11 -0.89
CA GLN A 98 3.80 3.91 0.41
C GLN A 98 2.93 2.65 0.42
N LEU A 99 2.93 1.96 1.56
CA LEU A 99 2.03 0.86 1.85
C LEU A 99 1.47 1.02 3.25
N CYS A 100 0.18 0.73 3.45
CA CYS A 100 -0.41 0.81 4.78
C CYS A 100 -1.45 -0.27 5.06
N VAL A 101 -1.43 -0.78 6.28
CA VAL A 101 -2.43 -1.70 6.83
C VAL A 101 -2.70 -1.29 8.27
N ASP A 102 -3.95 -0.93 8.56
CA ASP A 102 -4.36 -0.32 9.81
C ASP A 102 -3.48 0.89 10.16
N GLU A 103 -2.94 0.94 11.36
CA GLU A 103 -2.14 2.04 11.91
C GLU A 103 -0.63 1.86 11.65
N LEU A 104 -0.24 1.00 10.69
CA LEU A 104 1.17 0.79 10.32
C LEU A 104 1.36 1.09 8.83
N CYS A 105 2.18 2.09 8.54
CA CYS A 105 2.56 2.43 7.18
C CYS A 105 4.09 2.30 6.95
N LEU A 106 4.44 1.81 5.77
CA LEU A 106 5.78 1.84 5.19
C LEU A 106 5.84 3.00 4.19
N VAL A 107 6.88 3.82 4.28
CA VAL A 107 7.27 4.83 3.28
C VAL A 107 8.62 4.41 2.71
N TYR A 108 8.61 3.70 1.59
CA TYR A 108 9.83 3.24 0.95
C TYR A 108 10.40 4.32 0.03
N HIS A 109 11.58 4.84 0.37
CA HIS A 109 12.21 5.91 -0.38
C HIS A 109 13.06 5.35 -1.53
N ILE A 110 12.44 5.19 -2.69
CA ILE A 110 13.02 4.60 -3.90
C ILE A 110 14.22 5.41 -4.41
N ALA A 111 14.14 6.76 -4.38
CA ALA A 111 15.22 7.62 -4.86
C ALA A 111 16.53 7.41 -4.07
N ALA A 112 16.44 7.25 -2.75
CA ALA A 112 17.58 6.97 -1.89
C ALA A 112 17.99 5.48 -1.84
N ALA A 113 17.11 4.56 -2.25
CA ALA A 113 17.36 3.12 -2.18
C ALA A 113 18.19 2.59 -3.35
N THR A 114 18.98 1.56 -3.06
CA THR A 114 19.83 0.87 -4.05
C THR A 114 19.13 -0.33 -4.68
N LYS A 115 18.22 -0.99 -3.95
CA LYS A 115 17.60 -2.26 -4.35
C LYS A 115 16.13 -2.31 -3.97
N TRP A 116 15.35 -3.16 -4.62
CA TRP A 116 14.00 -3.47 -4.19
C TRP A 116 13.98 -4.48 -3.03
N PRO A 117 13.16 -4.27 -1.98
CA PRO A 117 12.96 -5.26 -0.91
C PRO A 117 12.35 -6.53 -1.48
N LYS A 118 12.83 -7.70 -1.03
CA LYS A 118 12.40 -8.98 -1.62
C LYS A 118 10.93 -9.27 -1.31
N ARG A 119 10.50 -9.06 -0.07
CA ARG A 119 9.12 -9.29 0.36
C ARG A 119 8.17 -8.26 -0.26
N LEU A 120 8.67 -7.07 -0.59
CA LEU A 120 7.88 -6.09 -1.34
C LEU A 120 7.50 -6.66 -2.70
N THR A 121 8.50 -7.11 -3.46
CA THR A 121 8.28 -7.72 -4.77
C THR A 121 7.31 -8.89 -4.68
N GLU A 122 7.49 -9.79 -3.71
CA GLU A 122 6.59 -10.92 -3.47
C GLU A 122 5.15 -10.47 -3.18
N MET A 123 4.97 -9.44 -2.35
CA MET A 123 3.65 -8.92 -1.99
C MET A 123 2.94 -8.26 -3.17
N LEU A 124 3.64 -7.41 -3.92
CA LEU A 124 3.08 -6.65 -5.06
C LEU A 124 2.69 -7.55 -6.23
N HIS A 125 3.41 -8.65 -6.44
CA HIS A 125 3.12 -9.62 -7.51
C HIS A 125 2.17 -10.74 -7.07
N HIS A 126 1.76 -10.77 -5.80
CA HIS A 126 0.96 -11.88 -5.29
C HIS A 126 -0.38 -12.02 -6.04
N GLU A 127 -0.67 -13.22 -6.55
CA GLU A 127 -1.80 -13.43 -7.47
C GLU A 127 -3.19 -13.41 -6.84
N LYS A 128 -3.31 -13.78 -5.56
CA LYS A 128 -4.63 -14.02 -4.94
C LYS A 128 -4.88 -13.24 -3.66
N LEU A 129 -3.89 -13.15 -2.78
CA LEU A 129 -4.14 -12.81 -1.38
C LEU A 129 -4.43 -11.33 -1.15
N PHE A 130 -3.74 -10.43 -1.83
CA PHE A 130 -3.80 -9.01 -1.54
C PHE A 130 -4.61 -8.23 -2.57
N THR A 131 -5.26 -7.18 -2.08
CA THR A 131 -5.91 -6.17 -2.90
C THR A 131 -5.35 -4.82 -2.50
N PHE A 132 -4.88 -4.05 -3.48
CA PHE A 132 -4.23 -2.76 -3.28
C PHE A 132 -5.20 -1.62 -3.56
N ALA A 133 -5.54 -0.84 -2.55
CA ALA A 133 -6.44 0.30 -2.67
C ALA A 133 -5.67 1.62 -2.69
N GLY A 134 -5.92 2.46 -3.68
CA GLY A 134 -5.22 3.73 -3.86
C GLY A 134 -6.03 4.73 -4.67
N PHE A 135 -5.45 5.92 -4.89
CA PHE A 135 -6.01 6.98 -5.72
C PHE A 135 -5.20 7.18 -7.00
N SER A 136 -5.89 7.50 -8.10
CA SER A 136 -5.29 7.84 -9.41
C SER A 136 -4.32 6.76 -9.93
N ILE A 137 -4.75 5.51 -9.79
CA ILE A 137 -3.87 4.32 -9.85
C ILE A 137 -3.21 4.10 -11.20
N GLU A 138 -3.89 4.40 -12.31
CA GLU A 138 -3.31 4.14 -13.63
C GLU A 138 -2.00 4.93 -13.83
N SER A 139 -1.97 6.19 -13.39
CA SER A 139 -0.72 6.97 -13.41
C SER A 139 0.35 6.41 -12.47
N ASN A 140 -0.06 5.92 -11.27
CA ASN A 140 0.87 5.33 -10.31
C ASN A 140 1.52 4.06 -10.86
N LYS A 141 0.74 3.20 -11.53
CA LYS A 141 1.23 1.96 -12.15
C LYS A 141 2.28 2.25 -13.22
N GLU A 142 1.99 3.21 -14.10
CA GLU A 142 2.92 3.61 -15.17
C GLU A 142 4.25 4.12 -14.59
N LYS A 143 4.20 5.02 -13.62
CA LYS A 143 5.39 5.63 -13.00
C LYS A 143 6.20 4.62 -12.17
N LEU A 144 5.52 3.72 -11.47
CA LEU A 144 6.18 2.64 -10.72
C LEU A 144 6.86 1.65 -11.68
N LYS A 145 6.21 1.32 -12.81
CA LYS A 145 6.78 0.47 -13.86
C LYS A 145 8.04 1.08 -14.48
N LEU A 146 8.03 2.38 -14.74
CA LEU A 146 9.22 3.11 -15.19
C LEU A 146 10.37 3.02 -14.17
N SER A 147 10.04 2.85 -12.89
CA SER A 147 11.00 2.72 -11.79
C SER A 147 11.48 1.28 -11.56
N GLY A 148 11.03 0.33 -12.39
CA GLY A 148 11.44 -1.07 -12.33
C GLY A 148 10.61 -1.94 -11.40
N MET A 149 9.42 -1.50 -10.98
CA MET A 149 8.51 -2.29 -10.16
C MET A 149 7.09 -2.28 -10.74
N GLU A 150 6.43 -3.42 -10.71
CA GLU A 150 5.03 -3.55 -11.14
C GLU A 150 4.21 -4.14 -10.00
N ILE A 151 2.97 -3.72 -9.90
CA ILE A 151 2.00 -4.30 -8.98
C ILE A 151 0.96 -5.01 -9.83
N ASN A 152 0.49 -6.17 -9.37
CA ASN A 152 -0.45 -6.99 -10.11
C ASN A 152 -1.66 -6.16 -10.59
N PRO A 153 -1.86 -6.01 -11.92
CA PRO A 153 -2.86 -5.09 -12.47
C PRO A 153 -4.29 -5.48 -12.10
N ASN A 154 -4.53 -6.77 -11.81
CA ASN A 154 -5.84 -7.32 -11.46
C ASN A 154 -6.20 -7.16 -9.98
N LYS A 155 -5.28 -6.65 -9.16
CA LYS A 155 -5.45 -6.55 -7.71
C LYS A 155 -5.59 -5.13 -7.20
N PHE A 156 -5.72 -4.16 -8.09
CA PHE A 156 -5.89 -2.78 -7.70
C PHE A 156 -7.33 -2.32 -7.67
N ILE A 157 -7.60 -1.44 -6.72
CA ILE A 157 -8.86 -0.74 -6.59
C ILE A 157 -8.59 0.75 -6.62
N ASP A 158 -8.98 1.37 -7.73
CA ASP A 158 -8.97 2.82 -7.87
C ASP A 158 -10.21 3.40 -7.18
N ILE A 159 -10.00 3.93 -5.97
CA ILE A 159 -11.07 4.47 -5.12
C ILE A 159 -11.78 5.61 -5.86
N GLN A 160 -11.05 6.44 -6.61
CA GLN A 160 -11.62 7.55 -7.39
C GLN A 160 -12.55 7.05 -8.50
N ARG A 161 -12.43 5.81 -8.97
CA ARG A 161 -13.34 5.23 -9.98
C ARG A 161 -14.46 4.39 -9.36
N LYS A 162 -14.27 3.91 -8.14
CA LYS A 162 -15.18 2.96 -7.47
C LYS A 162 -16.11 3.63 -6.46
N TRP A 163 -15.82 4.86 -6.03
CA TRP A 163 -16.63 5.60 -5.08
C TRP A 163 -16.89 7.03 -5.55
N ARG A 164 -18.04 7.58 -5.16
CA ARG A 164 -18.40 8.99 -5.33
C ARG A 164 -18.90 9.54 -4.02
N VAL A 165 -18.43 10.72 -3.64
CA VAL A 165 -18.94 11.41 -2.47
C VAL A 165 -20.33 11.94 -2.79
N PRO A 166 -21.38 11.53 -2.06
CA PRO A 166 -22.74 12.00 -2.33
C PRO A 166 -22.86 13.52 -2.22
N TYR A 167 -23.75 14.10 -3.02
CA TYR A 167 -24.10 15.52 -2.97
C TYR A 167 -22.98 16.51 -3.33
N THR A 168 -21.83 16.03 -3.83
CA THR A 168 -20.83 16.91 -4.46
C THR A 168 -21.24 17.20 -5.90
N ARG A 169 -20.88 18.39 -6.40
CA ARG A 169 -21.00 18.74 -7.83
C ARG A 169 -19.68 18.56 -8.58
N LYS A 170 -18.72 17.87 -7.98
CA LYS A 170 -17.41 17.65 -8.56
C LYS A 170 -17.49 16.51 -9.58
N GLU A 171 -16.77 16.65 -10.67
CA GLU A 171 -16.63 15.56 -11.65
C GLU A 171 -15.80 14.40 -11.07
N TYR A 172 -14.76 14.76 -10.32
CA TYR A 172 -13.89 13.84 -9.59
C TYR A 172 -13.70 14.31 -8.14
N ASP A 173 -13.87 13.38 -7.21
CA ASP A 173 -13.55 13.60 -5.80
C ASP A 173 -12.05 13.32 -5.57
N SER A 174 -11.43 14.15 -4.73
CA SER A 174 -10.07 13.92 -4.26
C SER A 174 -10.06 12.89 -3.12
N LEU A 175 -8.88 12.36 -2.78
CA LEU A 175 -8.73 11.53 -1.59
C LEU A 175 -9.17 12.27 -0.31
N THR A 176 -8.88 13.57 -0.22
CA THR A 176 -9.33 14.42 0.88
C THR A 176 -10.85 14.48 0.96
N ASP A 177 -11.55 14.63 -0.18
CA ASP A 177 -13.02 14.64 -0.21
C ASP A 177 -13.59 13.30 0.28
N VAL A 178 -13.05 12.17 -0.22
CA VAL A 178 -13.49 10.83 0.17
C VAL A 178 -13.22 10.58 1.65
N ALA A 179 -11.98 10.79 2.12
CA ALA A 179 -11.59 10.58 3.51
C ALA A 179 -12.41 11.45 4.48
N THR A 180 -12.69 12.70 4.11
CA THR A 180 -13.56 13.61 4.88
C THR A 180 -14.98 13.06 4.99
N SER A 181 -15.49 12.46 3.91
CA SER A 181 -16.85 11.93 3.86
C SER A 181 -17.02 10.58 4.52
N VAL A 182 -16.06 9.67 4.41
CA VAL A 182 -16.22 8.26 4.81
C VAL A 182 -15.48 7.90 6.10
N ILE A 183 -14.44 8.67 6.46
CA ILE A 183 -13.68 8.46 7.69
C ILE A 183 -14.06 9.52 8.72
N HIS A 184 -13.66 10.77 8.51
CA HIS A 184 -13.84 11.85 9.50
C HIS A 184 -13.54 13.25 8.94
N PRO A 185 -14.22 14.33 9.39
CA PRO A 185 -13.94 15.71 8.97
C PRO A 185 -12.49 16.19 9.19
N PHE A 186 -11.76 15.56 10.10
CA PHE A 186 -10.34 15.80 10.37
C PHE A 186 -9.49 15.78 9.09
N TYR A 187 -9.78 14.85 8.16
CA TYR A 187 -9.00 14.68 6.93
C TYR A 187 -9.13 15.84 5.95
N LYS A 188 -10.06 16.78 6.15
CA LYS A 188 -10.17 17.99 5.32
C LYS A 188 -8.87 18.81 5.30
N GLY A 189 -8.10 18.76 6.40
CA GLY A 189 -6.83 19.47 6.55
C GLY A 189 -5.58 18.64 6.26
N MET A 190 -5.72 17.37 5.84
CA MET A 190 -4.58 16.43 5.75
C MET A 190 -3.45 16.86 4.80
N LYS A 191 -3.75 17.78 3.85
CA LYS A 191 -2.76 18.28 2.86
C LYS A 191 -2.19 19.65 3.18
N ASN A 192 -2.60 20.28 4.29
CA ASN A 192 -2.27 21.68 4.56
C ASN A 192 -0.79 21.90 4.89
N ASN A 193 -0.08 20.85 5.34
CA ASN A 193 1.27 20.99 5.89
C ASN A 193 2.40 20.82 4.85
N ILE A 194 2.10 20.48 3.60
CA ILE A 194 3.14 20.11 2.61
C ILE A 194 2.81 20.48 1.14
N ASN A 195 1.98 21.50 0.90
CA ASN A 195 1.56 21.85 -0.46
C ASN A 195 2.33 23.06 -1.03
N THR A 196 3.64 23.13 -0.82
CA THR A 196 4.49 24.13 -1.49
C THR A 196 5.23 23.51 -2.67
N GLN A 197 5.52 24.31 -3.71
CA GLN A 197 6.34 23.86 -4.84
C GLN A 197 7.76 23.43 -4.41
N GLU A 198 8.23 23.93 -3.27
CA GLU A 198 9.51 23.53 -2.67
C GLU A 198 9.45 22.13 -2.07
N ASP A 199 8.37 21.79 -1.37
CA ASP A 199 8.15 20.45 -0.79
C ASP A 199 8.16 19.36 -1.87
N TYR A 200 7.56 19.60 -3.04
CA TYR A 200 7.54 18.63 -4.14
C TYR A 200 8.94 18.29 -4.68
N LYS A 201 9.91 19.21 -4.54
CA LYS A 201 11.31 18.97 -4.94
C LYS A 201 12.05 18.05 -3.95
N LEU A 202 11.54 17.91 -2.74
CA LEU A 202 12.21 17.18 -1.67
C LEU A 202 12.00 15.65 -1.76
N TRP A 203 10.99 15.18 -2.51
CA TRP A 203 10.72 13.74 -2.66
C TRP A 203 11.85 12.94 -3.32
N GLY A 204 12.73 13.58 -4.09
CA GLY A 204 13.90 12.97 -4.73
C GLY A 204 15.22 13.26 -4.01
N THR A 205 15.19 13.78 -2.78
CA THR A 205 16.38 14.16 -2.01
C THR A 205 16.92 13.02 -1.13
N ASN A 206 17.94 13.28 -0.31
CA ASN A 206 18.68 12.22 0.40
C ASN A 206 17.85 11.57 1.52
N GLU A 207 17.42 12.38 2.48
CA GLU A 207 16.62 11.95 3.63
C GLU A 207 15.35 12.80 3.67
N LEU A 208 14.20 12.14 3.66
CA LEU A 208 12.92 12.85 3.73
C LEU A 208 12.77 13.52 5.10
N PRO A 209 12.40 14.80 5.14
CA PRO A 209 12.07 15.47 6.40
C PRO A 209 10.78 14.90 7.00
N ASP A 210 10.65 15.00 8.33
CA ASP A 210 9.56 14.39 9.09
C ASP A 210 8.17 14.81 8.60
N ASN A 211 7.98 16.06 8.16
CA ASN A 211 6.71 16.55 7.62
C ASN A 211 6.28 15.81 6.34
N LEU A 212 7.23 15.44 5.46
CA LEU A 212 6.94 14.66 4.26
C LEU A 212 6.71 13.18 4.57
N ILE A 213 7.44 12.63 5.55
CA ILE A 213 7.20 11.27 6.03
C ILE A 213 5.80 11.17 6.64
N GLU A 214 5.42 12.13 7.49
CA GLU A 214 4.10 12.23 8.11
C GLU A 214 3.01 12.32 7.05
N TYR A 215 3.13 13.25 6.10
CA TYR A 215 2.17 13.37 5.02
C TYR A 215 2.06 12.08 4.21
N ALA A 216 3.17 11.48 3.80
CA ALA A 216 3.18 10.25 3.02
C ALA A 216 2.45 9.11 3.74
N GLY A 217 2.65 8.98 5.06
CA GLY A 217 1.94 8.01 5.88
C GLY A 217 0.46 8.31 6.01
N VAL A 218 0.08 9.56 6.28
CA VAL A 218 -1.32 9.98 6.42
C VAL A 218 -2.09 9.85 5.09
N ASP A 219 -1.44 10.14 3.96
CA ASP A 219 -2.03 10.01 2.61
C ASP A 219 -2.36 8.54 2.31
N VAL A 220 -1.41 7.62 2.51
CA VAL A 220 -1.68 6.18 2.28
C VAL A 220 -2.63 5.59 3.32
N TYR A 221 -2.60 6.05 4.57
CA TYR A 221 -3.56 5.65 5.60
C TYR A 221 -4.97 6.06 5.20
N ALA A 222 -5.16 7.30 4.75
CA ALA A 222 -6.46 7.79 4.32
C ALA A 222 -7.01 6.97 3.14
N ALA A 223 -6.15 6.57 2.19
CA ALA A 223 -6.55 5.68 1.10
C ALA A 223 -6.96 4.28 1.62
N TYR A 224 -6.12 3.66 2.47
CA TYR A 224 -6.42 2.37 3.10
C TYR A 224 -7.76 2.39 3.84
N LYS A 225 -7.90 3.32 4.80
CA LYS A 225 -9.04 3.40 5.71
C LYS A 225 -10.31 3.78 4.94
N SER A 226 -10.22 4.64 3.94
CA SER A 226 -11.37 4.98 3.09
C SER A 226 -11.91 3.75 2.39
N TRP A 227 -11.04 2.98 1.72
CA TRP A 227 -11.49 1.78 1.03
C TRP A 227 -11.98 0.72 2.01
N PHE A 228 -11.29 0.50 3.13
CA PHE A 228 -11.73 -0.43 4.17
C PHE A 228 -13.16 -0.13 4.65
N MET A 229 -13.48 1.14 4.92
CA MET A 229 -14.82 1.55 5.34
C MET A 229 -15.87 1.38 4.23
N ILE A 230 -15.54 1.79 3.00
CA ILE A 230 -16.43 1.65 1.84
C ILE A 230 -16.75 0.18 1.58
N ASP A 231 -15.72 -0.66 1.59
CA ASP A 231 -15.78 -2.08 1.33
C ASP A 231 -16.62 -2.80 2.40
N TYR A 232 -16.45 -2.43 3.67
CA TYR A 232 -17.25 -2.92 4.80
C TYR A 232 -18.73 -2.53 4.68
N ILE A 233 -19.02 -1.26 4.38
CA ILE A 233 -20.40 -0.76 4.22
C ILE A 233 -21.09 -1.43 3.03
N THR A 234 -20.38 -1.57 1.91
CA THR A 234 -20.92 -2.19 0.69
C THR A 234 -21.24 -3.67 0.93
N ASP A 235 -20.35 -4.41 1.59
CA ASP A 235 -20.56 -5.82 1.93
C ASP A 235 -21.79 -6.02 2.82
N GLY A 236 -21.91 -5.21 3.88
CA GLY A 236 -23.07 -5.25 4.77
C GLY A 236 -24.38 -4.94 4.05
N TRP A 237 -24.37 -3.99 3.10
CA TRP A 237 -25.54 -3.68 2.29
C TRP A 237 -25.91 -4.80 1.32
N GLU A 238 -24.93 -5.37 0.62
CA GLU A 238 -25.16 -6.50 -0.30
C GLU A 238 -25.74 -7.70 0.45
N TYR A 239 -25.17 -8.05 1.61
CA TYR A 239 -25.68 -9.12 2.44
C TYR A 239 -27.12 -8.89 2.92
N ALA A 240 -27.44 -7.65 3.32
CA ALA A 240 -28.81 -7.30 3.71
C ALA A 240 -29.80 -7.47 2.54
N LYS A 241 -29.41 -7.10 1.31
CA LYS A 241 -30.24 -7.30 0.10
C LYS A 241 -30.47 -8.77 -0.21
N GLU A 242 -29.44 -9.60 -0.09
CA GLU A 242 -29.56 -11.05 -0.30
C GLU A 242 -30.54 -11.67 0.70
N ARG A 243 -30.42 -11.32 1.99
CA ARG A 243 -31.34 -11.78 3.04
C ARG A 243 -32.79 -11.36 2.80
N GLU A 244 -32.99 -10.13 2.34
CA GLU A 244 -34.32 -9.63 1.96
C GLU A 244 -34.90 -10.44 0.80
N ALA A 245 -34.11 -10.69 -0.26
CA ALA A 245 -34.53 -11.47 -1.43
C ALA A 245 -34.86 -12.93 -1.10
N GLU A 246 -34.28 -13.50 -0.05
CA GLU A 246 -34.59 -14.84 0.47
C GLU A 246 -35.81 -14.88 1.41
N ASN A 247 -36.53 -13.77 1.54
CA ASN A 247 -37.60 -13.55 2.53
C ASN A 247 -37.16 -13.97 3.93
N PHE A 248 -35.89 -13.73 4.29
CA PHE A 248 -35.32 -14.22 5.55
C PHE A 248 -36.06 -13.63 6.77
N TYR A 249 -36.46 -12.36 6.69
CA TYR A 249 -37.14 -11.64 7.77
C TYR A 249 -38.64 -11.97 7.88
N ASP A 250 -39.24 -12.56 6.85
CA ASP A 250 -40.62 -13.07 6.90
C ASP A 250 -40.70 -14.44 7.58
N ARG A 251 -39.55 -15.10 7.81
CA ARG A 251 -39.50 -16.35 8.57
C ARG A 251 -39.75 -16.05 10.04
N PRO A 252 -40.61 -16.83 10.73
CA PRO A 252 -40.81 -16.66 12.16
C PRO A 252 -39.45 -16.79 12.87
N TYR A 253 -39.08 -15.77 13.64
CA TYR A 253 -37.86 -15.75 14.43
C TYR A 253 -37.91 -16.89 15.46
N CYS A 254 -37.14 -17.95 15.23
CA CYS A 254 -36.98 -19.07 16.16
C CYS A 254 -35.62 -18.95 16.88
N PRO A 255 -35.56 -18.38 18.10
CA PRO A 255 -34.30 -18.21 18.83
C PRO A 255 -33.68 -19.51 19.36
N PHE A 256 -34.30 -20.67 19.11
CA PHE A 256 -33.88 -21.96 19.65
C PHE A 256 -33.80 -23.03 18.56
N THR A 257 -32.73 -22.99 17.77
CA THR A 257 -32.24 -24.17 17.05
C THR A 257 -30.71 -24.15 17.05
N GLY A 258 -30.10 -24.94 17.94
CA GLY A 258 -28.70 -25.35 17.90
C GLY A 258 -27.75 -24.49 18.71
#